data_AF-A0A1G1YWS5-F1
#
_entry.id   AF-A0A1G1YWS5-F1
#
_cell.length_a   1.000
_cell.length_b   1.000
_cell.length_c   1.000
_cell.angle_alpha   90.00
_cell.angle_beta   90.00
_cell.angle_gamma   90.00
#
_symmetry.space_group_name_H-M   'P 1'
#
loop_
_entity.id
_entity.type
_entity.pdbx_description
1 polymer ?
#
loop_
_entity_poly.entity_id
_entity_poly.type
_entity_poly.pdbx_seq_one_letter_code
_entity_poly.pdbx_strand_id
1 'polypeptide(L)'
;MRNHLQLSERGIATLPIVLIMVGIIFEVTLAGLVVSRLLGGGLLEEQLATEALMAAKSGAQDAVMRVTRYINCPDSGYCPSPYSLSVGQYEACYNILDDSLGTSTQTGLTTIYSRGTARGRERMVEVVLEVSTSTVGEVRIRSFREVGTFGASGGFDECD
;
A
#
# COMPACT_ATOMS: atom_id res chain seq x y z
N MET A 1 -5.70 78.83 36.13
CA MET A 1 -4.70 77.77 35.92
C MET A 1 -4.81 77.29 34.48
N ARG A 2 -3.69 77.05 33.77
CA ARG A 2 -3.65 76.42 32.44
C ARG A 2 -2.72 75.22 32.53
N ASN A 3 -3.26 74.01 32.46
CA ASN A 3 -2.47 72.79 32.52
C ASN A 3 -2.10 72.37 31.09
N HIS A 4 -0.80 72.21 30.81
CA HIS A 4 -0.33 71.74 29.50
C HIS A 4 -0.60 70.24 29.34
N LEU A 5 -1.50 69.89 28.42
CA LEU A 5 -1.61 68.53 27.89
C LEU A 5 -0.55 68.32 26.80
N GLN A 6 0.65 67.89 27.18
CA GLN A 6 1.65 67.40 26.21
C GLN A 6 1.33 65.95 25.81
N LEU A 7 0.49 65.79 24.79
CA LEU A 7 0.07 64.49 24.26
C LEU A 7 1.06 63.93 23.22
N SER A 8 2.15 63.34 23.73
CA SER A 8 2.92 62.24 23.13
C SER A 8 3.08 62.19 21.59
N GLU A 9 3.85 63.13 21.02
CA GLU A 9 4.23 63.08 19.60
C GLU A 9 5.05 61.83 19.21
N ARG A 10 5.61 61.12 20.19
CA ARG A 10 6.43 59.90 19.97
C ARG A 10 5.61 58.63 19.72
N GLY A 11 4.29 58.66 19.90
CA GLY A 11 3.43 57.47 19.73
C GLY A 11 2.96 57.19 18.29
N ILE A 12 3.03 58.17 17.39
CA ILE A 12 2.39 58.07 16.06
C ILE A 12 3.23 57.22 15.08
N ALA A 13 4.56 57.29 15.19
CA ALA A 13 5.48 56.62 14.26
C ALA A 13 5.62 55.09 14.50
N THR A 14 5.26 54.58 15.67
CA THR A 14 5.42 53.15 16.00
C THR A 14 4.31 52.28 15.43
N LEU A 15 3.10 52.81 15.29
CA LEU A 15 1.93 52.07 14.78
C LEU A 15 2.14 51.43 13.40
N PRO A 16 2.64 52.12 12.34
CA PRO A 16 2.91 51.48 11.05
C PRO A 16 4.00 50.42 11.12
N ILE A 17 5.02 50.60 11.98
CA ILE A 17 6.11 49.62 12.15
C ILE A 17 5.57 48.33 12.77
N VAL A 18 4.73 48.42 13.81
CA VAL A 18 4.07 47.24 14.41
C VAL A 18 3.17 46.54 13.40
N LEU A 19 2.42 47.29 12.58
CA LEU A 19 1.57 46.73 11.52
C LEU A 19 2.37 45.90 10.49
N ILE A 20 3.50 46.44 10.02
CA ILE A 20 4.41 45.74 9.09
C ILE A 20 4.98 44.46 9.73
N MET A 21 5.45 44.54 10.98
CA MET A 21 6.01 43.40 11.69
C MET A 21 4.97 42.27 11.89
N VAL A 22 3.73 42.62 12.26
CA VAL A 22 2.64 41.64 12.40
C VAL A 22 2.28 41.02 11.04
N GLY A 23 2.23 41.79 9.97
CA GLY A 23 1.99 41.28 8.61
C GLY A 23 3.02 40.23 8.18
N ILE A 24 4.31 40.53 8.33
CA ILE A 24 5.41 39.61 7.99
C ILE A 24 5.34 38.32 8.83
N ILE A 25 5.07 38.42 10.13
CA ILE A 25 4.90 37.24 11.00
C ILE A 25 3.70 36.39 10.56
N PHE A 26 2.59 37.02 10.15
CA PHE A 26 1.40 36.33 9.68
C PHE A 26 1.63 35.57 8.37
N GLU A 27 2.33 36.17 7.40
CA GLU A 27 2.69 35.49 6.15
C GLU A 27 3.62 34.29 6.39
N VAL A 28 4.64 34.44 7.23
CA VAL A 28 5.58 33.35 7.57
C VAL A 28 4.87 32.19 8.27
N THR A 29 3.95 32.47 9.21
CA THR A 29 3.16 31.43 9.88
C THR A 29 2.19 30.73 8.92
N LEU A 30 1.56 31.45 8.00
CA LEU A 30 0.68 30.87 6.99
C LEU A 30 1.44 29.97 6.01
N ALA A 31 2.61 30.42 5.52
CA ALA A 31 3.49 29.62 4.67
C ALA A 31 3.99 28.34 5.39
N GLY A 32 4.39 28.46 6.66
CA GLY A 32 4.78 27.31 7.49
C GLY A 32 3.66 26.29 7.71
N LEU A 33 2.41 26.75 7.85
CA LEU A 33 1.24 25.87 7.92
C LEU A 33 0.98 25.12 6.61
N VAL A 34 1.14 25.77 5.45
CA VAL A 34 1.00 25.10 4.15
C VAL A 34 2.10 24.06 3.95
N VAL A 35 3.37 24.41 4.22
CA VAL A 35 4.51 23.49 4.06
C VAL A 35 4.41 22.29 5.00
N SER A 36 4.07 22.50 6.27
CA SER A 36 3.90 21.39 7.24
C SER A 36 2.74 20.45 6.87
N ARG A 37 1.64 20.96 6.31
CA ARG A 37 0.54 20.14 5.81
C ARG A 37 0.93 19.28 4.61
N LEU A 38 1.72 19.81 3.68
CA LEU A 38 2.22 19.07 2.52
C LEU A 38 3.21 17.96 2.93
N LEU A 39 4.18 18.28 3.79
CA LEU A 39 5.19 17.32 4.26
C LEU A 39 4.60 16.22 5.16
N GLY A 40 3.61 16.56 6.00
CA GLY A 40 3.00 15.60 6.93
C GLY A 40 2.10 14.55 6.26
N GLY A 41 1.62 14.79 5.04
CA GLY A 41 0.84 13.82 4.28
C GLY A 41 1.71 12.71 3.66
N GLY A 42 2.62 13.10 2.77
CA GLY A 42 3.32 12.15 1.89
C GLY A 42 4.07 11.02 2.61
N LEU A 43 4.73 11.33 3.74
CA LEU A 43 5.47 10.33 4.52
C LEU A 43 4.57 9.22 5.10
N LEU A 44 3.35 9.57 5.52
CA LEU A 44 2.39 8.59 6.03
C LEU A 44 1.78 7.77 4.89
N GLU A 45 1.56 8.38 3.72
CA GLU A 45 1.03 7.67 2.55
C GLU A 45 2.04 6.70 1.94
N GLU A 46 3.33 7.06 1.93
CA GLU A 46 4.42 6.18 1.53
C GLU A 46 4.57 5.00 2.51
N GLN A 47 4.53 5.25 3.83
CA GLN A 47 4.54 4.18 4.83
C GLN A 47 3.38 3.20 4.60
N LEU A 48 2.14 3.68 4.51
CA LEU A 48 0.95 2.83 4.27
C LEU A 48 1.05 2.04 2.96
N ALA A 49 1.62 2.62 1.91
CA ALA A 49 1.89 1.92 0.66
C ALA A 49 2.93 0.79 0.84
N THR A 50 3.98 1.00 1.64
CA THR A 50 4.96 -0.07 1.93
C THR A 50 4.39 -1.15 2.85
N GLU A 51 3.52 -0.81 3.80
CA GLU A 51 2.82 -1.78 4.67
C GLU A 51 1.88 -2.68 3.86
N ALA A 52 1.09 -2.11 2.95
CA ALA A 52 0.27 -2.87 1.99
C ALA A 52 1.13 -3.79 1.10
N LEU A 53 2.27 -3.31 0.61
CA LEU A 53 3.19 -4.10 -0.21
C LEU A 53 3.82 -5.26 0.58
N MET A 54 4.15 -5.05 1.86
CA MET A 54 4.66 -6.11 2.73
C MET A 54 3.59 -7.17 3.01
N ALA A 55 2.34 -6.76 3.27
CA ALA A 55 1.21 -7.69 3.41
C ALA A 55 1.03 -8.56 2.15
N ALA A 56 1.01 -7.93 0.96
CA ALA A 56 0.91 -8.63 -0.33
C ALA A 56 2.07 -9.61 -0.56
N LYS A 57 3.31 -9.22 -0.22
CA LYS A 57 4.49 -10.10 -0.33
C LYS A 57 4.42 -11.29 0.63
N SER A 58 3.95 -11.10 1.86
CA SER A 58 3.77 -12.20 2.81
C SER A 58 2.63 -13.15 2.44
N GLY A 59 1.51 -12.64 1.91
CA GLY A 59 0.42 -13.49 1.38
C GLY A 59 0.88 -14.33 0.19
N ALA A 60 1.58 -13.71 -0.75
CA ALA A 60 2.21 -14.43 -1.86
C ALA A 60 3.20 -15.51 -1.38
N GLN A 61 3.99 -15.26 -0.34
CA GLN A 61 4.92 -16.24 0.24
C GLN A 61 4.21 -17.41 0.93
N ASP A 62 3.10 -17.19 1.65
CA ASP A 62 2.29 -18.28 2.20
C ASP A 62 1.66 -19.12 1.09
N ALA A 63 1.09 -18.49 0.06
CA ALA A 63 0.51 -19.19 -1.08
C ALA A 63 1.55 -20.05 -1.83
N VAL A 64 2.78 -19.54 -2.05
CA VAL A 64 3.89 -20.34 -2.60
C VAL A 64 4.28 -21.51 -1.66
N MET A 65 4.27 -21.30 -0.34
CA MET A 65 4.47 -22.37 0.65
C MET A 65 3.34 -23.44 0.61
N ARG A 66 2.13 -23.07 0.20
CA ARG A 66 1.02 -24.03 0.03
C ARG A 66 1.11 -24.79 -1.29
N VAL A 67 1.41 -24.13 -2.42
CA VAL A 67 1.63 -24.82 -3.71
C VAL A 67 2.82 -25.80 -3.64
N THR A 68 3.90 -25.43 -2.95
CA THR A 68 5.04 -26.34 -2.70
C THR A 68 4.73 -27.52 -1.76
N ARG A 69 3.66 -27.42 -0.95
CA ARG A 69 3.19 -28.52 -0.08
C ARG A 69 2.10 -29.37 -0.75
N TYR A 70 1.28 -28.74 -1.58
CA TYR A 70 0.13 -29.31 -2.26
C TYR A 70 0.23 -28.96 -3.75
N ILE A 71 0.93 -29.80 -4.50
CA ILE A 71 1.20 -29.62 -5.94
C ILE A 71 -0.11 -29.48 -6.76
N ASN A 72 -1.22 -30.01 -6.22
CA ASN A 72 -2.56 -29.95 -6.82
C ASN A 72 -3.38 -28.75 -6.27
N CYS A 73 -2.80 -27.56 -6.16
CA CYS A 73 -3.58 -26.33 -6.00
C CYS A 73 -4.12 -25.89 -7.38
N PRO A 74 -5.37 -25.38 -7.51
CA PRO A 74 -6.37 -25.16 -6.46
C PRO A 74 -7.30 -26.36 -6.18
N ASP A 75 -7.26 -27.43 -6.98
CA ASP A 75 -8.23 -28.54 -6.94
C ASP A 75 -8.19 -29.44 -5.68
N SER A 76 -7.28 -29.17 -4.73
CA SER A 76 -7.18 -29.93 -3.48
C SER A 76 -7.82 -29.18 -2.31
N GLY A 77 -8.65 -29.88 -1.52
CA GLY A 77 -9.32 -29.31 -0.34
C GLY A 77 -8.40 -28.85 0.81
N TYR A 78 -7.09 -28.94 0.65
CA TYR A 78 -6.07 -28.38 1.55
C TYR A 78 -5.44 -27.08 1.00
N CYS A 79 -5.78 -26.71 -0.23
CA CYS A 79 -5.33 -25.53 -0.94
C CYS A 79 -6.51 -24.88 -1.69
N PRO A 80 -7.53 -24.35 -0.96
CA PRO A 80 -8.63 -23.61 -1.59
C PRO A 80 -8.09 -22.43 -2.41
N SER A 81 -8.93 -21.90 -3.29
CA SER A 81 -8.70 -20.62 -3.96
C SER A 81 -10.03 -20.01 -4.38
N PRO A 82 -10.26 -18.69 -4.15
CA PRO A 82 -9.42 -17.76 -3.40
C PRO A 82 -9.46 -18.00 -1.86
N TYR A 83 -8.64 -17.26 -1.10
CA TYR A 83 -8.85 -17.02 0.34
C TYR A 83 -8.16 -15.75 0.83
N SER A 84 -8.50 -15.30 2.04
CA SER A 84 -7.80 -14.22 2.75
C SER A 84 -7.06 -14.68 4.01
N LEU A 85 -5.94 -14.02 4.28
CA LEU A 85 -5.07 -14.27 5.43
C LEU A 85 -4.79 -12.93 6.14
N SER A 86 -5.05 -12.86 7.44
CA SER A 86 -4.75 -11.67 8.25
C SER A 86 -3.27 -11.64 8.67
N VAL A 87 -2.51 -10.71 8.09
CA VAL A 87 -1.11 -10.44 8.42
C VAL A 87 -1.05 -9.31 9.45
N GLY A 88 -1.33 -9.66 10.70
CA GLY A 88 -1.25 -8.76 11.85
C GLY A 88 -2.42 -7.77 11.94
N GLN A 89 -2.37 -6.69 11.16
CA GLN A 89 -3.42 -5.65 11.06
C GLN A 89 -3.84 -5.38 9.60
N TYR A 90 -3.32 -6.19 8.67
CA TYR A 90 -3.45 -6.04 7.23
C TYR A 90 -4.04 -7.32 6.66
N GLU A 91 -4.83 -7.22 5.60
CA GLU A 91 -5.41 -8.39 4.95
C GLU A 91 -4.65 -8.72 3.67
N ALA A 92 -4.34 -10.00 3.49
CA ALA A 92 -3.70 -10.55 2.31
C ALA A 92 -4.63 -11.57 1.66
N CYS A 93 -5.49 -11.11 0.75
CA CYS A 93 -6.23 -12.01 -0.15
C CYS A 93 -5.30 -12.53 -1.25
N TYR A 94 -5.61 -13.70 -1.80
CA TYR A 94 -4.95 -14.23 -3.00
C TYR A 94 -5.88 -15.13 -3.81
N ASN A 95 -5.53 -15.30 -5.10
CA ASN A 95 -6.14 -16.27 -6.00
C ASN A 95 -5.03 -17.01 -6.76
N ILE A 96 -5.17 -18.33 -6.83
CA ILE A 96 -4.35 -19.31 -7.55
C ILE A 96 -5.09 -19.71 -8.83
N LEU A 97 -4.57 -19.27 -9.98
CA LEU A 97 -5.08 -19.60 -11.31
C LEU A 97 -4.10 -20.56 -11.99
N ASP A 98 -4.54 -21.77 -12.34
CA ASP A 98 -3.74 -22.74 -13.08
C ASP A 98 -3.99 -22.62 -14.60
N ASP A 99 -2.97 -22.23 -15.36
CA ASP A 99 -3.07 -22.02 -16.81
C ASP A 99 -2.89 -23.34 -17.58
N SER A 100 -3.89 -24.22 -17.39
CA SER A 100 -4.09 -25.51 -18.05
C SER A 100 -3.07 -26.62 -17.76
N LEU A 101 -3.42 -27.51 -16.83
CA LEU A 101 -2.95 -28.91 -16.80
C LEU A 101 -3.44 -29.70 -18.03
N GLY A 102 -2.82 -29.45 -19.19
CA GLY A 102 -2.97 -30.26 -20.40
C GLY A 102 -2.59 -31.72 -20.13
N THR A 103 -3.53 -32.63 -20.35
CA THR A 103 -3.53 -34.02 -19.85
C THR A 103 -2.17 -34.74 -19.89
N SER A 104 -1.72 -35.16 -18.70
CA SER A 104 -0.59 -36.07 -18.42
C SER A 104 0.81 -35.63 -18.87
N THR A 105 1.73 -35.57 -17.89
CA THR A 105 3.19 -35.45 -18.10
C THR A 105 3.70 -34.10 -18.64
N GLN A 106 3.03 -33.00 -18.30
CA GLN A 106 3.49 -31.64 -18.65
C GLN A 106 3.61 -30.73 -17.43
N THR A 107 4.48 -29.74 -17.56
CA THR A 107 4.76 -28.71 -16.56
C THR A 107 3.72 -27.61 -16.67
N GLY A 108 2.94 -27.38 -15.61
CA GLY A 108 1.91 -26.33 -15.56
C GLY A 108 2.50 -24.95 -15.24
N LEU A 109 1.76 -23.90 -15.58
CA LEU A 109 2.01 -22.53 -15.12
C LEU A 109 0.90 -22.10 -14.16
N THR A 110 1.23 -22.03 -12.87
CA THR A 110 0.29 -21.66 -11.82
C THR A 110 0.59 -20.22 -11.39
N THR A 111 -0.36 -19.31 -11.60
CA THR A 111 -0.21 -17.89 -11.27
C THR A 111 -0.93 -17.57 -9.98
N ILE A 112 -0.18 -17.02 -9.01
CA ILE A 112 -0.70 -16.54 -7.73
C ILE A 112 -0.73 -15.01 -7.78
N TYR A 113 -1.92 -14.43 -7.63
CA TYR A 113 -2.07 -13.01 -7.31
C TYR A 113 -2.29 -12.87 -5.80
N SER A 114 -1.63 -11.93 -5.13
CA SER A 114 -1.95 -11.57 -3.74
C SER A 114 -2.12 -10.06 -3.57
N ARG A 115 -3.25 -9.65 -2.99
CA ARG A 115 -3.63 -8.27 -2.69
C ARG A 115 -3.43 -8.01 -1.20
N GLY A 116 -2.56 -7.06 -0.85
CA GLY A 116 -2.35 -6.59 0.52
C GLY A 116 -3.02 -5.24 0.74
N THR A 117 -3.76 -5.09 1.85
CA THR A 117 -4.50 -3.86 2.19
C THR A 117 -4.01 -3.22 3.48
N ALA A 118 -3.80 -1.90 3.47
CA ALA A 118 -3.39 -1.12 4.65
C ALA A 118 -4.13 0.23 4.68
N ARG A 119 -5.14 0.34 5.55
CA ARG A 119 -5.93 1.57 5.81
C ARG A 119 -6.39 2.32 4.54
N GLY A 120 -6.93 1.61 3.56
CA GLY A 120 -7.41 2.19 2.29
C GLY A 120 -6.33 2.43 1.24
N ARG A 121 -5.09 1.95 1.46
CA ARG A 121 -4.09 1.74 0.41
C ARG A 121 -3.99 0.26 0.08
N GLU A 122 -3.92 -0.07 -1.20
CA GLU A 122 -3.80 -1.44 -1.69
C GLU A 122 -2.53 -1.61 -2.53
N ARG A 123 -1.95 -2.82 -2.48
CA ARG A 123 -0.83 -3.24 -3.33
C ARG A 123 -1.05 -4.69 -3.76
N MET A 124 -0.58 -5.05 -4.94
CA MET A 124 -0.72 -6.41 -5.46
C MET A 124 0.62 -6.98 -5.93
N VAL A 125 0.83 -8.26 -5.66
CA VAL A 125 1.99 -9.03 -6.09
C VAL A 125 1.49 -10.19 -6.95
N GLU A 126 2.13 -10.39 -8.09
CA GLU A 126 1.94 -11.53 -8.98
C GLU A 126 3.18 -12.44 -8.91
N VAL A 127 2.95 -13.72 -8.66
CA VAL A 127 3.96 -14.76 -8.67
C VAL A 127 3.56 -15.82 -9.69
N VAL A 128 4.40 -16.04 -10.70
CA VAL A 128 4.21 -17.12 -11.66
C VAL A 128 5.10 -18.28 -11.24
N LEU A 129 4.48 -19.41 -10.97
CA LEU A 129 5.13 -20.68 -10.66
C LEU A 129 5.10 -21.61 -11.88
N GLU A 130 6.16 -22.37 -12.04
CA GLU A 130 6.30 -23.48 -12.97
C GLU A 130 6.26 -24.78 -12.15
N VAL A 131 5.26 -25.63 -12.39
CA VAL A 131 4.99 -26.81 -11.55
C VAL A 131 5.15 -28.10 -12.38
N SER A 132 6.18 -28.88 -12.07
CA SER A 132 6.47 -30.16 -12.72
C SER A 132 5.73 -31.31 -12.03
N THR A 133 4.91 -32.04 -12.79
CA THR A 133 4.06 -33.14 -12.28
C THR A 133 4.64 -34.54 -12.52
N SER A 134 5.86 -34.65 -13.07
CA SER A 134 6.32 -35.84 -13.79
C SER A 134 6.84 -37.00 -12.92
N THR A 135 7.36 -36.76 -11.70
CA THR A 135 7.63 -37.81 -10.69
C THR A 135 8.04 -37.25 -9.34
N VAL A 136 8.78 -36.14 -9.33
CA VAL A 136 9.08 -35.33 -8.15
C VAL A 136 8.48 -33.95 -8.39
N GLY A 137 7.73 -33.43 -7.42
CA GLY A 137 7.03 -32.16 -7.53
C GLY A 137 7.97 -30.96 -7.45
N GLU A 138 8.66 -30.67 -8.56
CA GLU A 138 9.51 -29.48 -8.65
C GLU A 138 8.65 -28.24 -8.94
N VAL A 139 8.65 -27.29 -8.00
CA VAL A 139 8.01 -25.98 -8.14
C VAL A 139 9.09 -24.92 -8.29
N ARG A 140 9.08 -24.19 -9.41
CA ARG A 140 10.11 -23.21 -9.74
C ARG A 140 9.49 -21.82 -9.94
N ILE A 141 9.99 -20.82 -9.22
CA ILE A 141 9.52 -19.44 -9.37
C ILE A 141 10.02 -18.89 -10.71
N ARG A 142 9.09 -18.59 -11.63
CA ARG A 142 9.36 -17.97 -12.94
C ARG A 142 9.35 -16.45 -12.88
N SER A 143 8.45 -15.88 -12.07
CA SER A 143 8.29 -14.44 -11.87
C SER A 143 7.83 -14.16 -10.45
N PHE A 144 8.29 -13.05 -9.87
CA PHE A 144 7.76 -12.45 -8.64
C PHE A 144 7.83 -10.94 -8.85
N ARG A 145 6.68 -10.29 -9.10
CA ARG A 145 6.62 -8.85 -9.42
C ARG A 145 5.48 -8.16 -8.68
N GLU A 146 5.68 -6.89 -8.36
CA GLU A 146 4.57 -6.01 -8.02
C GLU A 146 3.77 -5.69 -9.29
N VAL A 147 2.45 -5.68 -9.17
CA VAL A 147 1.53 -5.28 -10.23
C VAL A 147 0.60 -4.18 -9.72
N GLY A 148 0.04 -3.41 -10.65
CA GLY A 148 -1.01 -2.42 -10.32
C GLY A 148 -2.29 -3.11 -9.83
N THR A 149 -3.28 -2.30 -9.45
CA THR A 149 -4.65 -2.78 -9.21
C THR A 149 -5.16 -3.55 -10.42
N PHE A 150 -5.47 -4.83 -10.25
CA PHE A 150 -6.11 -5.64 -11.27
C PHE A 150 -7.49 -5.04 -11.63
N GLY A 151 -7.90 -5.18 -12.89
CA GLY A 151 -9.22 -4.70 -13.32
C GLY A 151 -10.37 -5.42 -12.59
N ALA A 152 -11.53 -4.76 -12.48
CA ALA A 152 -12.72 -5.24 -11.77
C ALA A 152 -13.47 -6.38 -12.49
N SER A 153 -12.74 -7.45 -12.83
CA SER A 153 -13.22 -8.66 -13.50
C SER A 153 -12.25 -9.84 -13.26
N GLY A 154 -11.60 -9.85 -12.09
CA GLY A 154 -10.33 -10.56 -11.86
C GLY A 154 -10.33 -11.52 -10.67
N GLY A 155 -11.39 -12.29 -10.46
CA GLY A 155 -11.39 -13.44 -9.55
C GLY A 155 -11.04 -13.11 -8.10
N PHE A 156 -11.51 -11.98 -7.59
CA PHE A 156 -11.29 -11.56 -6.21
C PHE A 156 -12.59 -11.27 -5.45
N ASP A 157 -13.73 -11.55 -6.08
CA ASP A 157 -15.08 -11.16 -5.63
C ASP A 157 -15.58 -11.99 -4.43
N GLU A 158 -14.77 -12.96 -3.97
CA GLU A 158 -14.99 -13.82 -2.80
C GLU A 158 -14.03 -13.48 -1.64
N CYS A 159 -13.42 -12.28 -1.67
CA CYS A 159 -12.49 -11.75 -0.66
C CYS A 159 -12.89 -10.40 -0.06
N ASP A 160 -14.11 -9.90 -0.36
CA ASP A 160 -14.71 -8.68 0.21
C ASP A 160 -15.82 -9.03 1.23
#